data_AF-A0A5H2XKK8-F1
#
_entry.id   AF-A0A5H2XKK8-F1
#
_cell.length_a   1.000
_cell.length_b   1.000
_cell.length_c   1.000
_cell.angle_alpha   90.00
_cell.angle_beta   90.00
_cell.angle_gamma   90.00
#
_symmetry.space_group_name_H-M   'P 1'
#
loop_
_entity.id
_entity.type
_entity.pdbx_description
1 polymer ?
#
loop_
_entity_poly.entity_id
_entity_poly.type
_entity_poly.pdbx_seq_one_letter_code
_entity_poly.pdbx_strand_id
1 'polypeptide(L)'
;SVSIRVFKRPKVFCPKNKKKKNLSIAGVEKNLPTLSSSLAPTPTDSEEEDRLIEPVIQRHENAKNSKYHVALTATDAPYSQWQCRIMYYWYKKVKDMPGSDMGKFTRVLHSGTADNLMEEIPTVVVDPLPGDLDRGYIVLNRPWAFVQWLEKATIEEEYILMAEPDHIFVNPLPNLAHGNSPAGYPFFYIIPAENEKIIRKFYPEEKGPVTDIDPIGNSPVIIKKSLLEEIAPTWVNVSLRMKDDPETDKAFGWVLEMYAYAVASALHGVRHILRKDFMLQGELTYGKIGEWRFDKRSYLNGPPPRNLSLPLQEFLKIRLVKMVNEATANIPGWNTLTSGEMKNRLKIFLTVAGMDECSNSEVGNGDPLGP
;
A
#
# COMPACT_ATOMS: atom_id res chain seq x y z
N SER A 1 -20.46 8.12 -31.86
CA SER A 1 -19.27 7.97 -32.70
C SER A 1 -18.26 9.04 -32.32
N VAL A 2 -17.25 8.71 -31.51
CA VAL A 2 -16.18 9.64 -31.13
C VAL A 2 -14.86 9.02 -31.56
N SER A 3 -14.17 9.73 -32.47
CA SER A 3 -12.98 9.28 -33.17
C SER A 3 -11.73 9.82 -32.46
N ILE A 4 -10.89 8.93 -31.94
CA ILE A 4 -9.57 9.28 -31.40
C ILE A 4 -8.58 9.30 -32.57
N ARG A 5 -7.96 10.46 -32.86
CA ARG A 5 -6.90 10.59 -33.87
C ARG A 5 -5.55 10.22 -33.25
N VAL A 6 -4.95 9.15 -33.77
CA VAL A 6 -3.57 8.74 -33.46
C VAL A 6 -2.59 9.63 -34.23
N PHE A 7 -1.74 10.38 -33.52
CA PHE A 7 -0.61 11.08 -34.15
C PHE A 7 0.61 10.15 -34.29
N LYS A 8 1.19 10.12 -35.49
CA LYS A 8 2.37 9.34 -35.88
C LYS A 8 3.64 9.86 -35.18
N ARG A 9 4.49 8.92 -34.72
CA ARG A 9 5.82 9.13 -34.10
C ARG A 9 6.81 9.85 -35.04
N PRO A 10 7.68 10.75 -34.51
CA PRO A 10 8.99 11.03 -35.11
C PRO A 10 10.07 10.10 -34.54
N LYS A 11 11.05 9.75 -35.39
CA LYS A 11 12.19 8.86 -35.12
C LYS A 11 13.15 9.47 -34.08
N VAL A 12 13.56 8.67 -33.09
CA VAL A 12 14.57 9.01 -32.08
C VAL A 12 15.97 8.81 -32.64
N PHE A 13 16.82 9.83 -32.53
CA PHE A 13 18.27 9.76 -32.72
C PHE A 13 18.93 9.51 -31.35
N CYS A 14 19.84 8.54 -31.27
CA CYS A 14 20.50 8.12 -30.04
C CYS A 14 21.97 8.59 -30.01
N PRO A 15 22.43 9.34 -28.98
CA PRO A 15 23.85 9.48 -28.71
C PRO A 15 24.30 8.68 -27.48
N LYS A 16 25.47 8.05 -27.65
CA LYS A 16 26.15 7.09 -26.79
C LYS A 16 26.80 7.71 -25.53
N ASN A 17 26.78 6.92 -24.46
CA ASN A 17 27.69 6.84 -23.30
C ASN A 17 28.82 7.88 -23.15
N LYS A 18 28.88 8.57 -22.01
CA LYS A 18 30.14 9.03 -21.39
C LYS A 18 30.18 8.82 -19.87
N LYS A 19 31.39 8.51 -19.42
CA LYS A 19 31.81 7.87 -18.17
C LYS A 19 31.60 8.72 -16.91
N LYS A 20 31.28 8.03 -15.80
CA LYS A 20 31.36 8.52 -14.41
C LYS A 20 32.79 8.94 -14.05
N LYS A 21 32.95 10.07 -13.36
CA LYS A 21 34.14 10.41 -12.57
C LYS A 21 33.72 10.58 -11.12
N ASN A 22 34.39 9.85 -10.23
CA ASN A 22 34.33 10.00 -8.78
C ASN A 22 35.08 11.28 -8.38
N LEU A 23 34.50 12.08 -7.48
CA LEU A 23 35.24 13.05 -6.68
C LEU A 23 35.00 12.74 -5.19
N SER A 24 36.10 12.44 -4.50
CA SER A 24 36.22 12.45 -3.05
C SER A 24 36.35 13.89 -2.57
N ILE A 25 35.71 14.23 -1.44
CA ILE A 25 36.03 15.43 -0.67
C ILE A 25 36.29 15.00 0.77
N ALA A 26 37.49 15.34 1.24
CA ALA A 26 37.96 15.17 2.61
C ALA A 26 37.68 16.45 3.42
N GLY A 27 37.42 16.25 4.71
CA GLY A 27 37.74 17.17 5.81
C GLY A 27 36.76 18.32 6.05
N VAL A 28 36.10 18.30 7.22
CA VAL A 28 36.16 19.36 8.26
C VAL A 28 35.69 18.74 9.59
N GLU A 29 36.62 18.49 10.51
CA GLU A 29 36.36 18.29 11.93
C GLU A 29 36.10 19.65 12.60
N LYS A 30 35.07 19.76 13.45
CA LYS A 30 35.00 20.80 14.48
C LYS A 30 34.36 20.28 15.78
N ASN A 31 35.20 20.30 16.80
CA ASN A 31 35.02 20.21 18.25
C ASN A 31 33.62 20.53 18.83
N LEU A 32 33.17 19.68 19.75
CA LEU A 32 32.10 19.94 20.73
C LEU A 32 32.67 19.77 22.15
N PRO A 33 32.38 20.67 23.13
CA PRO A 33 32.93 20.58 24.47
C PRO A 33 32.19 19.58 25.37
N THR A 34 32.96 18.96 26.25
CA THR A 34 32.56 18.02 27.30
C THR A 34 31.91 18.73 28.49
N LEU A 35 30.82 18.15 29.01
CA LEU A 35 30.25 18.48 30.32
C LEU A 35 30.00 17.17 31.09
N SER A 36 30.64 17.05 32.25
CA SER A 36 30.41 15.97 33.21
C SER A 36 29.27 16.34 34.16
N SER A 37 28.39 15.38 34.50
CA SER A 37 27.82 15.31 35.86
C SER A 37 27.30 13.91 36.19
N SER A 38 27.91 13.34 37.23
CA SER A 38 27.36 12.50 38.31
C SER A 38 26.26 11.45 38.05
N LEU A 39 26.61 10.22 38.43
CA LEU A 39 25.80 9.03 38.62
C LEU A 39 24.65 9.22 39.63
N ALA A 40 23.46 8.76 39.25
CA ALA A 40 22.36 8.36 40.13
C ALA A 40 21.90 6.95 39.71
N PRO A 41 21.45 6.09 40.64
CA PRO A 41 21.32 4.66 40.42
C PRO A 41 20.15 4.30 39.50
N THR A 42 20.39 3.31 38.64
CA THR A 42 19.45 2.66 37.73
C THR A 42 18.39 1.84 38.47
N PRO A 43 17.09 1.99 38.16
CA PRO A 43 16.06 1.04 38.58
C PRO A 43 16.20 -0.28 37.81
N THR A 44 15.87 -1.37 38.47
CA THR A 44 15.97 -2.76 38.01
C THR A 44 14.99 -3.09 36.87
N ASP A 45 15.46 -3.88 35.90
CA ASP A 45 14.83 -4.33 34.63
C ASP A 45 13.49 -5.10 34.73
N SER A 46 12.74 -5.03 35.83
CA SER A 46 11.52 -5.82 36.04
C SER A 46 10.24 -5.00 36.26
N GLU A 47 10.27 -3.68 36.11
CA GLU A 47 9.10 -2.81 36.37
C GLU A 47 8.68 -1.91 35.18
N GLU A 48 9.40 -1.92 34.05
CA GLU A 48 8.98 -1.21 32.82
C GLU A 48 7.96 -1.98 31.97
N GLU A 49 7.63 -3.23 32.32
CA GLU A 49 6.85 -4.12 31.48
C GLU A 49 5.34 -3.77 31.37
N ASP A 50 4.83 -2.75 32.06
CA ASP A 50 3.37 -2.57 32.21
C ASP A 50 2.82 -1.13 32.11
N ARG A 51 3.54 -0.18 31.48
CA ARG A 51 3.01 1.19 31.28
C ARG A 51 3.30 1.78 29.90
N LEU A 52 2.79 1.13 28.86
CA LEU A 52 2.35 1.89 27.69
C LEU A 52 1.02 2.54 28.07
N ILE A 53 1.07 3.81 28.45
CA ILE A 53 -0.12 4.64 28.66
C ILE A 53 -0.94 4.57 27.36
N GLU A 54 -2.03 3.82 27.38
CA GLU A 54 -3.04 3.89 26.31
C GLU A 54 -3.49 5.35 26.21
N PRO A 55 -3.35 6.02 25.06
CA PRO A 55 -4.05 7.27 24.87
C PRO A 55 -5.54 6.95 24.94
N VAL A 56 -6.18 7.38 26.03
CA VAL A 56 -7.64 7.34 26.17
C VAL A 56 -8.22 8.28 25.11
N ILE A 57 -8.48 7.74 23.92
CA ILE A 57 -9.22 8.43 22.87
C ILE A 57 -10.67 8.46 23.36
N GLN A 58 -11.10 9.62 23.88
CA GLN A 58 -12.47 9.82 24.33
C GLN A 58 -13.44 9.58 23.16
N ARG A 59 -14.19 8.48 23.22
CA ARG A 59 -15.25 8.16 22.26
C ARG A 59 -16.42 9.11 22.48
N HIS A 60 -16.82 9.83 21.43
CA HIS A 60 -18.08 10.57 21.42
C HIS A 60 -19.25 9.61 21.12
N GLU A 61 -20.31 9.68 21.93
CA GLU A 61 -21.45 8.75 21.95
C GLU A 61 -22.33 8.74 20.67
N ASN A 62 -22.06 9.59 19.67
CA ASN A 62 -22.87 9.69 18.45
C ASN A 62 -22.34 8.89 17.24
N ALA A 63 -21.35 8.01 17.44
CA ALA A 63 -20.62 7.32 16.38
C ALA A 63 -21.35 6.09 15.78
N LYS A 64 -22.62 6.20 15.38
CA LYS A 64 -23.32 5.09 14.73
C LYS A 64 -22.74 4.71 13.35
N ASN A 65 -21.86 5.53 12.77
CA ASN A 65 -21.27 5.30 11.44
C ASN A 65 -19.77 5.65 11.34
N SER A 66 -19.00 5.52 12.44
CA SER A 66 -17.55 5.82 12.42
C SER A 66 -16.68 4.72 11.81
N LYS A 67 -17.25 3.61 11.34
CA LYS A 67 -16.44 2.52 10.78
C LYS A 67 -15.75 2.93 9.49
N TYR A 68 -14.58 2.35 9.25
CA TYR A 68 -13.86 2.53 7.99
C TYR A 68 -13.58 1.21 7.27
N HIS A 69 -13.72 1.20 5.95
CA HIS A 69 -13.32 0.09 5.10
C HIS A 69 -11.80 0.08 4.92
N VAL A 70 -11.14 -1.06 5.08
CA VAL A 70 -9.69 -1.16 4.82
C VAL A 70 -9.48 -1.51 3.34
N ALA A 71 -8.84 -0.61 2.60
CA ALA A 71 -8.53 -0.79 1.18
C ALA A 71 -7.02 -0.94 0.98
N LEU A 72 -6.57 -2.16 0.70
CA LEU A 72 -5.17 -2.50 0.48
C LEU A 72 -4.88 -2.59 -1.03
N THR A 73 -4.10 -1.67 -1.59
CA THR A 73 -3.68 -1.78 -3.00
C THR A 73 -2.53 -2.77 -3.15
N ALA A 74 -2.60 -3.67 -4.13
CA ALA A 74 -1.65 -4.77 -4.28
C ALA A 74 -1.39 -5.16 -5.75
N THR A 75 -0.24 -5.79 -5.98
CA THR A 75 0.09 -6.48 -7.23
C THR A 75 0.00 -8.00 -7.07
N ASP A 76 0.06 -8.73 -8.18
CA ASP A 76 0.14 -10.19 -8.23
C ASP A 76 1.56 -10.73 -8.01
N ALA A 77 2.55 -9.85 -7.79
CA ALA A 77 3.92 -10.26 -7.54
C ALA A 77 4.03 -11.02 -6.21
N PRO A 78 4.85 -12.09 -6.12
CA PRO A 78 5.05 -12.85 -4.88
C PRO A 78 5.40 -11.96 -3.68
N TYR A 79 6.21 -10.92 -3.92
CA TYR A 79 6.53 -9.89 -2.93
C TYR A 79 5.27 -9.23 -2.33
N SER A 80 4.34 -8.78 -3.16
CA SER A 80 3.11 -8.13 -2.70
C SER A 80 2.17 -9.15 -2.05
N GLN A 81 2.07 -10.36 -2.61
CA GLN A 81 1.23 -11.43 -2.10
C GLN A 81 1.54 -11.78 -0.64
N TRP A 82 2.79 -12.08 -0.29
CA TRP A 82 3.11 -12.48 1.09
C TRP A 82 2.88 -11.34 2.09
N GLN A 83 3.13 -10.09 1.68
CA GLN A 83 2.86 -8.90 2.48
C GLN A 83 1.35 -8.74 2.76
N CYS A 84 0.51 -8.89 1.72
CA CYS A 84 -0.95 -8.82 1.85
C CYS A 84 -1.48 -9.87 2.83
N ARG A 85 -0.97 -11.11 2.77
CA ARG A 85 -1.40 -12.19 3.66
C ARG A 85 -1.04 -11.92 5.13
N ILE A 86 0.14 -11.38 5.41
CA ILE A 86 0.52 -10.98 6.77
C ILE A 86 -0.38 -9.85 7.26
N MET A 87 -0.60 -8.79 6.47
CA MET A 87 -1.52 -7.71 6.86
C MET A 87 -2.92 -8.25 7.12
N TYR A 88 -3.46 -9.08 6.24
CA TYR A 88 -4.81 -9.61 6.36
C TYR A 88 -4.98 -10.53 7.58
N TYR A 89 -3.95 -11.33 7.90
CA TYR A 89 -3.91 -12.11 9.14
C TYR A 89 -4.05 -11.21 10.37
N TRP A 90 -3.28 -10.14 10.45
CA TRP A 90 -3.32 -9.20 11.59
C TRP A 90 -4.60 -8.38 11.62
N TYR A 91 -5.12 -7.94 10.47
CA TYR A 91 -6.44 -7.33 10.35
C TYR A 91 -7.52 -8.22 10.99
N LYS A 92 -7.57 -9.51 10.63
CA LYS A 92 -8.56 -10.44 11.20
C LYS A 92 -8.45 -10.56 12.73
N LYS A 93 -7.23 -10.49 13.27
CA LYS A 93 -7.02 -10.55 14.72
C LYS A 93 -7.48 -9.29 15.45
N VAL A 94 -7.23 -8.10 14.90
CA VAL A 94 -7.50 -6.85 15.62
C VAL A 94 -8.86 -6.23 15.32
N LYS A 95 -9.51 -6.58 14.19
CA LYS A 95 -10.71 -5.86 13.73
C LYS A 95 -11.86 -5.87 14.74
N ASP A 96 -12.05 -6.96 15.46
CA ASP A 96 -13.17 -7.18 16.40
C ASP A 96 -12.75 -6.93 17.87
N MET A 97 -11.51 -6.52 18.10
CA MET A 97 -11.04 -6.17 19.45
C MET A 97 -11.66 -4.84 19.91
N PRO A 98 -11.87 -4.65 21.23
CA PRO A 98 -12.30 -3.37 21.79
C PRO A 98 -11.43 -2.20 21.31
N GLY A 99 -12.05 -1.08 20.96
CA GLY A 99 -11.36 0.11 20.44
C GLY A 99 -11.07 0.10 18.94
N SER A 100 -11.34 -1.00 18.23
CA SER A 100 -11.29 -1.03 16.76
C SER A 100 -12.55 -0.44 16.14
N ASP A 101 -12.39 0.42 15.14
CA ASP A 101 -13.47 0.86 14.25
C ASP A 101 -13.30 0.30 12.81
N MET A 102 -12.47 -0.73 12.65
CA MET A 102 -12.29 -1.42 11.38
C MET A 102 -13.61 -2.07 10.90
N GLY A 103 -13.99 -1.76 9.67
CA GLY A 103 -15.06 -2.43 8.93
C GLY A 103 -14.53 -3.56 8.06
N LYS A 104 -15.13 -3.75 6.88
CA LYS A 104 -14.71 -4.72 5.86
C LYS A 104 -13.32 -4.39 5.31
N PHE A 105 -12.75 -5.38 4.61
CA PHE A 105 -11.43 -5.30 4.00
C PHE A 105 -11.53 -5.67 2.53
N THR A 106 -10.88 -4.91 1.66
CA THR A 106 -10.69 -5.24 0.25
C THR A 106 -9.23 -5.13 -0.13
N ARG A 107 -8.69 -6.18 -0.75
CA ARG A 107 -7.47 -6.09 -1.54
C ARG A 107 -7.83 -5.61 -2.95
N VAL A 108 -7.34 -4.44 -3.32
CA VAL A 108 -7.49 -3.89 -4.67
C VAL A 108 -6.33 -4.39 -5.52
N LEU A 109 -6.57 -5.47 -6.27
CA LEU A 109 -5.55 -6.13 -7.10
C LEU A 109 -5.50 -5.45 -8.47
N HIS A 110 -4.46 -4.65 -8.69
CA HIS A 110 -4.33 -3.79 -9.87
C HIS A 110 -3.37 -4.35 -10.93
N SER A 111 -3.26 -5.68 -11.00
CA SER A 111 -2.54 -6.41 -12.07
C SER A 111 -3.45 -6.71 -13.28
N GLY A 112 -4.75 -6.46 -13.19
CA GLY A 112 -5.73 -6.78 -14.23
C GLY A 112 -6.10 -8.26 -14.33
N THR A 113 -5.46 -9.15 -13.54
CA THR A 113 -5.73 -10.60 -13.58
C THR A 113 -5.96 -11.13 -12.17
N ALA A 114 -6.96 -11.99 -12.00
CA ALA A 114 -7.24 -12.69 -10.76
C ALA A 114 -6.06 -13.60 -10.35
N ASP A 115 -5.85 -13.75 -9.04
CA ASP A 115 -4.90 -14.71 -8.47
C ASP A 115 -5.58 -15.61 -7.42
N ASN A 116 -4.84 -16.60 -6.92
CA ASN A 116 -5.36 -17.55 -5.93
C ASN A 116 -5.62 -16.94 -4.54
N LEU A 117 -5.07 -15.75 -4.23
CA LEU A 117 -5.34 -15.11 -2.94
C LEU A 117 -6.76 -14.57 -2.85
N MET A 118 -7.51 -14.51 -3.94
CA MET A 118 -8.93 -14.16 -3.92
C MET A 118 -9.79 -15.17 -3.14
N GLU A 119 -9.32 -16.41 -2.97
CA GLU A 119 -9.95 -17.43 -2.13
C GLU A 119 -9.74 -17.15 -0.63
N GLU A 120 -8.71 -16.38 -0.28
CA GLU A 120 -8.33 -16.07 1.12
C GLU A 120 -8.71 -14.65 1.53
N ILE A 121 -8.50 -13.67 0.65
CA ILE A 121 -8.61 -12.24 0.93
C ILE A 121 -9.70 -11.66 0.00
N PRO A 122 -10.76 -11.01 0.54
CA PRO A 122 -11.74 -10.34 -0.29
C PRO A 122 -11.04 -9.37 -1.25
N THR A 123 -11.22 -9.58 -2.55
CA THR A 123 -10.42 -8.92 -3.58
C THR A 123 -11.32 -8.34 -4.65
N VAL A 124 -11.01 -7.13 -5.11
CA VAL A 124 -11.54 -6.57 -6.35
C VAL A 124 -10.38 -6.46 -7.34
N VAL A 125 -10.55 -7.05 -8.52
CA VAL A 125 -9.58 -6.96 -9.61
C VAL A 125 -9.88 -5.71 -10.45
N VAL A 126 -8.85 -4.91 -10.65
CA VAL A 126 -8.90 -3.68 -11.45
C VAL A 126 -7.77 -3.69 -12.46
N ASP A 127 -7.98 -2.98 -13.57
CA ASP A 127 -7.00 -2.94 -14.65
C ASP A 127 -5.81 -2.05 -14.26
N PRO A 128 -4.58 -2.38 -14.69
CA PRO A 128 -3.47 -1.43 -14.59
C PRO A 128 -3.75 -0.19 -15.45
N LEU A 129 -2.93 0.83 -15.30
CA LEU A 129 -2.96 1.99 -16.20
C LEU A 129 -2.80 1.54 -17.66
N PRO A 130 -3.61 2.07 -18.60
CA PRO A 130 -3.54 1.67 -19.99
C PRO A 130 -2.20 2.02 -20.65
N GLY A 131 -1.62 1.06 -21.38
CA GLY A 131 -0.39 1.27 -22.16
C GLY A 131 0.83 1.61 -21.30
N ASP A 132 1.80 2.32 -21.89
CA ASP A 132 3.06 2.68 -21.21
C ASP A 132 2.93 3.96 -20.34
N LEU A 133 1.71 4.30 -19.87
CA LEU A 133 1.46 5.53 -19.11
C LEU A 133 2.17 5.55 -17.76
N ASP A 134 2.37 4.39 -17.14
CA ASP A 134 3.12 4.30 -15.88
C ASP A 134 4.62 4.50 -16.08
N ARG A 135 5.13 4.38 -17.31
CA ARG A 135 6.57 4.50 -17.68
C ARG A 135 7.48 3.63 -16.81
N GLY A 136 7.00 2.45 -16.41
CA GLY A 136 7.70 1.54 -15.50
C GLY A 136 7.68 1.97 -14.02
N TYR A 137 6.98 3.04 -13.67
CA TYR A 137 6.69 3.43 -12.30
C TYR A 137 5.37 2.80 -11.84
N ILE A 138 5.45 1.54 -11.40
CA ILE A 138 4.29 0.72 -11.02
C ILE A 138 3.38 1.36 -9.96
N VAL A 139 3.90 2.30 -9.15
CA VAL A 139 3.13 2.98 -8.10
C VAL A 139 2.02 3.84 -8.69
N LEU A 140 2.13 4.31 -9.93
CA LEU A 140 1.06 5.07 -10.61
C LEU A 140 -0.21 4.25 -10.84
N ASN A 141 -0.14 2.93 -10.80
CA ASN A 141 -1.33 2.09 -10.87
C ASN A 141 -2.23 2.25 -9.64
N ARG A 142 -1.70 2.74 -8.50
CA ARG A 142 -2.44 2.89 -7.25
C ARG A 142 -3.57 3.92 -7.30
N PRO A 143 -3.35 5.18 -7.68
CA PRO A 143 -4.45 6.14 -7.80
C PRO A 143 -5.52 5.65 -8.79
N TRP A 144 -5.09 4.99 -9.88
CA TRP A 144 -6.01 4.42 -10.87
C TRP A 144 -6.81 3.23 -10.32
N ALA A 145 -6.19 2.41 -9.48
CA ALA A 145 -6.84 1.32 -8.78
C ALA A 145 -7.96 1.82 -7.86
N PHE A 146 -7.73 2.92 -7.14
CA PHE A 146 -8.75 3.53 -6.28
C PHE A 146 -9.94 4.06 -7.08
N VAL A 147 -9.71 4.74 -8.22
CA VAL A 147 -10.82 5.19 -9.09
C VAL A 147 -11.70 4.02 -9.50
N GLN A 148 -11.11 2.97 -10.07
CA GLN A 148 -11.88 1.80 -10.50
C GLN A 148 -12.53 1.05 -9.34
N TRP A 149 -11.86 0.95 -8.19
CA TRP A 149 -12.40 0.25 -7.03
C TRP A 149 -13.61 0.98 -6.46
N LEU A 150 -13.56 2.30 -6.34
CA LEU A 150 -14.70 3.13 -5.87
C LEU A 150 -15.91 3.01 -6.81
N GLU A 151 -15.67 2.86 -8.12
CA GLU A 151 -16.75 2.64 -9.11
C GLU A 151 -17.35 1.23 -9.04
N LYS A 152 -16.52 0.21 -8.78
CA LYS A 152 -16.90 -1.22 -8.86
C LYS A 152 -17.42 -1.79 -7.54
N ALA A 153 -16.90 -1.32 -6.41
CA ALA A 153 -17.14 -1.93 -5.10
C ALA A 153 -18.35 -1.34 -4.37
N THR A 154 -19.09 -2.20 -3.69
CA THR A 154 -20.09 -1.76 -2.70
C THR A 154 -19.41 -1.56 -1.34
N ILE A 155 -19.27 -0.30 -0.93
CA ILE A 155 -18.64 0.09 0.33
C ILE A 155 -19.72 0.65 1.26
N GLU A 156 -20.02 -0.11 2.32
CA GLU A 156 -21.03 0.23 3.33
C GLU A 156 -20.49 1.23 4.37
N GLU A 157 -19.20 1.17 4.67
CA GLU A 157 -18.57 2.07 5.62
C GLU A 157 -18.47 3.51 5.07
N GLU A 158 -18.64 4.49 5.95
CA GLU A 158 -18.56 5.91 5.59
C GLU A 158 -17.12 6.39 5.33
N TYR A 159 -16.16 5.74 5.97
CA TYR A 159 -14.74 6.05 5.87
C TYR A 159 -13.97 4.92 5.20
N ILE A 160 -12.77 5.23 4.71
CA ILE A 160 -11.86 4.30 4.07
C ILE A 160 -10.47 4.52 4.67
N LEU A 161 -9.83 3.45 5.13
CA LEU A 161 -8.40 3.40 5.37
C LEU A 161 -7.71 2.98 4.07
N MET A 162 -6.97 3.91 3.46
CA MET A 162 -6.04 3.59 2.38
C MET A 162 -4.78 2.96 2.98
N ALA A 163 -4.55 1.69 2.67
CA ALA A 163 -3.47 0.86 3.20
C ALA A 163 -2.55 0.34 2.09
N GLU A 164 -1.32 -0.02 2.49
CA GLU A 164 -0.30 -0.58 1.62
C GLU A 164 0.30 -1.87 2.20
N PRO A 165 0.82 -2.78 1.36
CA PRO A 165 1.35 -4.07 1.83
C PRO A 165 2.53 -3.92 2.82
N ASP A 166 3.10 -2.72 2.89
CA ASP A 166 4.22 -2.37 3.76
C ASP A 166 3.82 -2.20 5.24
N HIS A 167 2.52 -2.27 5.58
CA HIS A 167 2.02 -2.09 6.94
C HIS A 167 1.54 -3.39 7.60
N ILE A 168 1.57 -3.42 8.93
CA ILE A 168 0.97 -4.47 9.77
C ILE A 168 0.16 -3.78 10.87
N PHE A 169 -1.05 -4.30 11.15
CA PHE A 169 -1.86 -3.79 12.25
C PHE A 169 -1.35 -4.32 13.59
N VAL A 170 -0.80 -3.41 14.40
CA VAL A 170 -0.12 -3.72 15.67
C VAL A 170 -1.10 -3.75 16.85
N ASN A 171 -2.11 -2.88 16.82
CA ASN A 171 -3.14 -2.71 17.84
C ASN A 171 -4.50 -2.52 17.14
N PRO A 172 -5.63 -2.66 17.88
CA PRO A 172 -6.94 -2.18 17.42
C PRO A 172 -6.85 -0.70 17.04
N LEU A 173 -7.39 -0.33 15.88
CA LEU A 173 -7.27 1.03 15.36
C LEU A 173 -8.66 1.69 15.36
N PRO A 174 -8.87 2.75 16.16
CA PRO A 174 -10.10 3.55 16.08
C PRO A 174 -10.07 4.42 14.84
N ASN A 175 -11.23 4.95 14.43
CA ASN A 175 -11.28 5.92 13.36
C ASN A 175 -10.64 7.23 13.83
N LEU A 176 -9.51 7.58 13.23
CA LEU A 176 -8.76 8.79 13.56
C LEU A 176 -9.27 10.04 12.81
N ALA A 177 -10.09 9.85 11.78
CA ALA A 177 -10.71 10.91 11.02
C ALA A 177 -11.98 11.43 11.72
N HIS A 178 -12.37 12.66 11.42
CA HIS A 178 -13.54 13.27 12.01
C HIS A 178 -14.30 14.13 10.98
N GLY A 179 -15.57 13.80 10.72
CA GLY A 179 -16.37 14.51 9.73
C GLY A 179 -15.69 14.51 8.36
N ASN A 180 -15.46 15.70 7.80
CA ASN A 180 -14.75 15.91 6.53
C ASN A 180 -13.24 16.17 6.72
N SER A 181 -12.68 15.91 7.90
CA SER A 181 -11.25 16.03 8.20
C SER A 181 -10.62 14.63 8.23
N PRO A 182 -9.96 14.19 7.15
CA PRO A 182 -9.25 12.91 7.12
C PRO A 182 -8.10 12.91 8.12
N ALA A 183 -7.60 11.74 8.51
CA ALA A 183 -6.39 11.62 9.32
C ALA A 183 -5.28 10.96 8.53
N GLY A 184 -4.06 11.49 8.62
CA GLY A 184 -2.90 10.99 7.87
C GLY A 184 -1.61 11.10 8.68
N TYR A 185 -0.64 10.25 8.33
CA TYR A 185 0.69 10.31 8.94
C TYR A 185 1.57 11.38 8.26
N PRO A 186 2.18 12.31 9.02
CA PRO A 186 3.07 13.31 8.46
C PRO A 186 4.43 12.71 8.11
N PHE A 187 4.75 12.62 6.83
CA PHE A 187 6.02 12.11 6.34
C PHE A 187 7.07 13.22 6.30
N PHE A 188 8.15 13.04 7.06
CA PHE A 188 9.23 14.03 7.18
C PHE A 188 9.94 14.37 5.85
N TYR A 189 9.79 13.52 4.83
CA TYR A 189 10.38 13.70 3.49
C TYR A 189 9.40 14.30 2.45
N ILE A 190 8.14 14.51 2.84
CA ILE A 190 7.17 15.25 2.02
C ILE A 190 7.13 16.68 2.54
N ILE A 191 7.84 17.59 1.86
CA ILE A 191 8.00 18.99 2.29
C ILE A 191 7.61 19.90 1.12
N PRO A 192 6.29 20.19 0.95
CA PRO A 192 5.81 21.03 -0.15
C PRO A 192 6.45 22.42 -0.19
N ALA A 193 6.65 23.03 0.98
CA ALA A 193 7.22 24.38 1.10
C ALA A 193 8.66 24.48 0.56
N GLU A 194 9.50 23.46 0.79
CA GLU A 194 10.87 23.43 0.24
C GLU A 194 10.90 23.19 -1.27
N ASN A 195 9.79 22.71 -1.84
CA ASN A 195 9.64 22.39 -3.25
C ASN A 195 8.66 23.31 -3.97
N GLU A 196 8.41 24.52 -3.43
CA GLU A 196 7.37 25.44 -3.91
C GLU A 196 7.42 25.65 -5.42
N LYS A 197 8.60 25.94 -5.99
CA LYS A 197 8.75 26.16 -7.44
C LYS A 197 8.22 25.00 -8.29
N ILE A 198 8.45 23.76 -7.86
CA ILE A 198 7.96 22.57 -8.56
C ILE A 198 6.46 22.39 -8.31
N ILE A 199 6.04 22.54 -7.05
CA ILE A 199 4.65 22.40 -6.62
C ILE A 199 3.72 23.38 -7.35
N ARG A 200 4.14 24.63 -7.60
CA ARG A 200 3.32 25.64 -8.29
C ARG A 200 2.91 25.25 -9.71
N LYS A 201 3.58 24.29 -10.36
CA LYS A 201 3.13 23.72 -11.64
C LYS A 201 1.82 22.93 -11.53
N PHE A 202 1.50 22.43 -10.32
CA PHE A 202 0.37 21.55 -10.04
C PHE A 202 -0.61 22.15 -9.01
N TYR A 203 -0.16 23.10 -8.19
CA TYR A 203 -0.96 23.89 -7.25
C TYR A 203 -0.71 25.40 -7.47
N PRO A 204 -1.39 26.01 -8.45
CA PRO A 204 -1.20 27.41 -8.80
C PRO A 204 -1.46 28.38 -7.64
N GLU A 205 -0.92 29.60 -7.69
CA GLU A 205 -1.05 30.59 -6.62
C GLU A 205 -2.51 30.95 -6.31
N GLU A 206 -3.37 30.97 -7.33
CA GLU A 206 -4.80 31.23 -7.18
C GLU A 206 -5.54 30.15 -6.38
N LYS A 207 -4.93 28.97 -6.16
CA LYS A 207 -5.50 27.91 -5.33
C LYS A 207 -5.21 28.08 -3.84
N GLY A 208 -4.20 28.87 -3.48
CA GLY A 208 -3.84 29.16 -2.10
C GLY A 208 -2.33 29.04 -1.82
N PRO A 209 -1.90 29.26 -0.57
CA PRO A 209 -0.51 29.06 -0.16
C PRO A 209 -0.09 27.59 -0.22
N VAL A 210 1.20 27.31 -0.50
CA VAL A 210 1.74 25.92 -0.50
C VAL A 210 1.59 25.23 0.86
N THR A 211 1.47 25.99 1.95
CA THR A 211 1.19 25.47 3.31
C THR A 211 -0.18 24.81 3.46
N ASP A 212 -1.05 24.90 2.44
CA ASP A 212 -2.30 24.15 2.39
C ASP A 212 -2.11 22.70 1.96
N ILE A 213 -0.96 22.37 1.36
CA ILE A 213 -0.58 21.01 1.02
C ILE A 213 0.03 20.38 2.26
N ASP A 214 -0.70 19.46 2.88
CA ASP A 214 -0.24 18.75 4.06
C ASP A 214 0.96 17.82 3.72
N PRO A 215 1.92 17.63 4.64
CA PRO A 215 3.11 16.81 4.42
C PRO A 215 2.80 15.30 4.53
N ILE A 216 1.87 14.81 3.73
CA ILE A 216 1.30 13.47 3.80
C ILE A 216 1.46 12.72 2.47
N GLY A 217 1.25 11.41 2.50
CA GLY A 217 0.98 10.59 1.31
C GLY A 217 -0.40 9.94 1.44
N ASN A 218 -0.75 9.04 0.51
CA ASN A 218 -2.05 8.38 0.55
C ASN A 218 -2.18 7.31 1.65
N SER A 219 -1.08 6.77 2.17
CA SER A 219 -1.11 5.66 3.13
C SER A 219 -0.09 5.86 4.26
N PRO A 220 -0.46 5.67 5.53
CA PRO A 220 -1.83 5.42 5.98
C PRO A 220 -2.65 6.72 6.00
N VAL A 221 -3.87 6.69 5.45
CA VAL A 221 -4.87 7.75 5.57
C VAL A 221 -6.24 7.15 5.83
N ILE A 222 -6.97 7.65 6.83
CA ILE A 222 -8.41 7.42 6.98
C ILE A 222 -9.14 8.64 6.43
N ILE A 223 -9.98 8.44 5.42
CA ILE A 223 -10.70 9.49 4.71
C ILE A 223 -12.16 9.12 4.49
N LYS A 224 -13.06 10.10 4.52
CA LYS A 224 -14.47 9.88 4.18
C LYS A 224 -14.59 9.42 2.71
N LYS A 225 -15.39 8.40 2.44
CA LYS A 225 -15.55 7.82 1.10
C LYS A 225 -15.87 8.88 0.04
N SER A 226 -16.81 9.77 0.32
CA SER A 226 -17.22 10.83 -0.62
C SER A 226 -16.08 11.78 -0.98
N LEU A 227 -15.18 12.10 -0.03
CA LEU A 227 -14.01 12.93 -0.32
C LEU A 227 -13.00 12.17 -1.18
N LEU A 228 -12.82 10.88 -0.94
CA LEU A 228 -11.91 10.07 -1.77
C LEU A 228 -12.45 9.90 -3.20
N GLU A 229 -13.76 9.77 -3.39
CA GLU A 229 -14.42 9.77 -4.70
C GLU A 229 -14.14 11.05 -5.50
N GLU A 230 -14.11 12.21 -4.83
CA GLU A 230 -13.75 13.50 -5.46
C GLU A 230 -12.24 13.64 -5.73
N ILE A 231 -11.38 13.18 -4.80
CA ILE A 231 -9.93 13.33 -4.88
C ILE A 231 -9.30 12.36 -5.88
N ALA A 232 -9.75 11.10 -5.93
CA ALA A 232 -9.06 10.03 -6.66
C ALA A 232 -8.84 10.34 -8.16
N PRO A 233 -9.82 10.88 -8.93
CA PRO A 233 -9.58 11.26 -10.32
C PRO A 233 -8.53 12.38 -10.47
N THR A 234 -8.56 13.39 -9.60
CA THR A 234 -7.56 14.47 -9.58
C THR A 234 -6.18 13.93 -9.22
N TRP A 235 -6.11 12.99 -8.27
CA TRP A 235 -4.89 12.33 -7.87
C TRP A 235 -4.23 11.56 -9.03
N VAL A 236 -5.00 10.78 -9.80
CA VAL A 236 -4.50 10.14 -11.03
C VAL A 236 -3.90 11.19 -11.98
N ASN A 237 -4.66 12.24 -12.28
CA ASN A 237 -4.27 13.26 -13.25
C ASN A 237 -3.01 14.03 -12.80
N VAL A 238 -2.92 14.42 -11.54
CA VAL A 238 -1.73 15.08 -10.99
C VAL A 238 -0.53 14.14 -11.03
N SER A 239 -0.70 12.87 -10.68
CA SER A 239 0.38 11.88 -10.71
C SER A 239 0.95 11.69 -12.11
N LEU A 240 0.09 11.58 -13.13
CA LEU A 240 0.51 11.48 -14.54
C LEU A 240 1.22 12.75 -15.00
N ARG A 241 0.69 13.94 -14.69
CA ARG A 241 1.32 15.22 -15.04
C ARG A 241 2.69 15.39 -14.37
N MET A 242 2.82 15.00 -13.10
CA MET A 242 4.10 15.02 -12.39
C MET A 242 5.09 14.04 -13.01
N LYS A 243 4.63 12.86 -13.43
CA LYS A 243 5.47 11.87 -14.12
C LYS A 243 5.91 12.33 -15.52
N ASP A 244 5.08 13.13 -16.18
CA ASP A 244 5.35 13.70 -17.49
C ASP A 244 6.36 14.85 -17.45
N ASP A 245 6.43 15.60 -16.34
CA ASP A 245 7.37 16.70 -16.15
C ASP A 245 8.75 16.19 -15.68
N PRO A 246 9.82 16.29 -16.51
CA PRO A 246 11.12 15.68 -16.16
C PRO A 246 11.80 16.29 -14.93
N GLU A 247 11.55 17.56 -14.63
CA GLU A 247 12.09 18.22 -13.42
C GLU A 247 11.42 17.65 -12.16
N THR A 248 10.10 17.48 -12.20
CA THR A 248 9.29 16.93 -11.12
C THR A 248 9.56 15.45 -10.90
N ASP A 249 9.58 14.63 -11.96
CA ASP A 249 9.89 13.19 -11.88
C ASP A 249 11.28 12.97 -11.27
N LYS A 250 12.26 13.79 -11.68
CA LYS A 250 13.61 13.73 -11.10
C LYS A 250 13.65 14.16 -9.64
N ALA A 251 12.90 15.20 -9.26
CA ALA A 251 12.92 15.76 -7.91
C ALA A 251 12.21 14.86 -6.89
N PHE A 252 11.01 14.37 -7.21
CA PHE A 252 10.20 13.58 -6.28
C PHE A 252 10.45 12.07 -6.41
N GLY A 253 10.84 11.60 -7.60
CA GLY A 253 11.20 10.20 -7.84
C GLY A 253 10.16 9.22 -7.32
N TRP A 254 10.57 8.38 -6.36
CA TRP A 254 9.73 7.29 -5.85
C TRP A 254 8.57 7.72 -4.95
N VAL A 255 8.59 8.95 -4.43
CA VAL A 255 7.51 9.50 -3.59
C VAL A 255 6.62 10.50 -4.35
N LEU A 256 6.76 10.57 -5.68
CA LEU A 256 5.99 11.47 -6.54
C LEU A 256 4.48 11.27 -6.39
N GLU A 257 4.03 10.02 -6.32
CA GLU A 257 2.60 9.72 -6.17
C GLU A 257 2.04 10.19 -4.81
N MET A 258 2.86 10.22 -3.76
CA MET A 258 2.49 10.77 -2.45
C MET A 258 2.33 12.29 -2.52
N TYR A 259 3.26 12.99 -3.18
CA TYR A 259 3.12 14.43 -3.46
C TYR A 259 1.87 14.72 -4.29
N ALA A 260 1.56 13.87 -5.28
CA ALA A 260 0.36 14.02 -6.09
C ALA A 260 -0.92 13.86 -5.26
N TYR A 261 -0.96 12.93 -4.30
CA TYR A 261 -2.10 12.78 -3.38
C TYR A 261 -2.28 14.03 -2.50
N ALA A 262 -1.18 14.54 -1.93
CA ALA A 262 -1.21 15.74 -1.10
C ALA A 262 -1.71 16.97 -1.88
N VAL A 263 -1.19 17.17 -3.11
CA VAL A 263 -1.63 18.25 -4.00
C VAL A 263 -3.09 18.08 -4.41
N ALA A 264 -3.52 16.87 -4.78
CA ALA A 264 -4.92 16.60 -5.15
C ALA A 264 -5.88 16.88 -3.99
N SER A 265 -5.50 16.53 -2.76
CA SER A 265 -6.27 16.85 -1.56
C SER A 265 -6.41 18.36 -1.36
N ALA A 266 -5.31 19.11 -1.47
CA ALA A 266 -5.31 20.57 -1.35
C ALA A 266 -6.12 21.26 -2.45
N LEU A 267 -6.07 20.76 -3.69
CA LEU A 267 -6.88 21.28 -4.81
C LEU A 267 -8.39 21.19 -4.56
N HIS A 268 -8.81 20.25 -3.72
CA HIS A 268 -10.18 20.04 -3.27
C HIS A 268 -10.47 20.65 -1.88
N GLY A 269 -9.55 21.44 -1.33
CA GLY A 269 -9.71 22.10 -0.03
C GLY A 269 -9.70 21.14 1.16
N VAL A 270 -9.18 19.92 1.00
CA VAL A 270 -9.16 18.90 2.05
C VAL A 270 -7.88 19.01 2.88
N ARG A 271 -8.04 19.20 4.19
CA ARG A 271 -6.95 19.26 5.18
C ARG A 271 -7.00 18.06 6.12
N HIS A 272 -5.83 17.49 6.40
CA HIS A 272 -5.66 16.29 7.22
C HIS A 272 -5.36 16.64 8.68
N ILE A 273 -5.91 15.85 9.59
CA ILE A 273 -5.48 15.75 10.97
C ILE A 273 -4.16 14.96 10.96
N LEU A 274 -3.05 15.64 11.22
CA LEU A 274 -1.71 15.04 11.22
C LEU A 274 -1.49 14.22 12.50
N ARG A 275 -1.34 12.91 12.36
CA ARG A 275 -1.22 11.96 13.47
C ARG A 275 0.11 11.22 13.43
N LYS A 276 1.07 11.67 14.24
CA LYS A 276 2.38 11.01 14.41
C LYS A 276 2.28 9.64 15.07
N ASP A 277 1.21 9.42 15.83
CA ASP A 277 0.88 8.16 16.50
C ASP A 277 0.11 7.18 15.59
N PHE A 278 -0.16 7.53 14.33
CA PHE A 278 -0.90 6.68 13.40
C PHE A 278 -0.08 5.46 12.95
N MET A 279 1.23 5.58 12.86
CA MET A 279 2.12 4.45 12.62
C MET A 279 3.35 4.54 13.52
N LEU A 280 3.86 3.37 13.90
CA LEU A 280 5.16 3.25 14.56
C LEU A 280 6.24 3.12 13.48
N GLN A 281 7.18 4.04 13.46
CA GLN A 281 8.33 4.00 12.55
C GLN A 281 9.61 3.73 13.35
N GLY A 282 10.33 2.67 12.99
CA GLY A 282 11.67 2.44 13.53
C GLY A 282 12.70 3.44 12.99
N GLU A 283 13.88 3.49 13.59
CA GLU A 283 14.95 4.35 13.10
C GLU A 283 15.52 3.86 11.76
N LEU A 284 15.69 4.79 10.81
CA LEU A 284 16.26 4.49 9.50
C LEU A 284 17.78 4.37 9.57
N THR A 285 18.30 3.16 9.36
CA THR A 285 19.75 2.89 9.34
C THR A 285 20.25 2.57 7.93
N TYR A 286 20.43 3.60 7.10
CA TYR A 286 20.93 3.41 5.73
C TYR A 286 22.37 2.86 5.70
N GLY A 287 22.61 1.83 4.90
CA GLY A 287 23.96 1.29 4.65
C GLY A 287 24.64 0.58 5.82
N LYS A 288 23.99 0.50 6.99
CA LYS A 288 24.51 -0.23 8.15
C LYS A 288 23.94 -1.64 8.15
N ILE A 289 24.81 -2.64 8.04
CA ILE A 289 24.46 -4.05 8.26
C ILE A 289 24.77 -4.36 9.71
N GLY A 290 23.72 -4.56 10.51
CA GLY A 290 23.86 -5.04 11.89
C GLY A 290 24.12 -6.55 11.93
N GLU A 291 24.46 -7.07 13.12
CA GLU A 291 24.60 -8.51 13.38
C GLU A 291 23.33 -9.30 13.05
N TRP A 292 22.18 -8.63 13.13
CA TRP A 292 20.89 -9.15 12.70
C TRP A 292 20.24 -8.21 11.69
N ARG A 293 19.58 -8.78 10.67
CA ARG A 293 18.75 -8.02 9.72
C ARG A 293 17.52 -8.82 9.28
N PHE A 294 16.40 -8.11 9.16
CA PHE A 294 15.27 -8.53 8.32
C PHE A 294 15.11 -7.49 7.22
N ASP A 295 15.41 -7.90 5.99
CA ASP A 295 15.17 -7.08 4.81
C ASP A 295 14.13 -7.76 3.94
N LYS A 296 12.93 -7.17 3.90
CA LYS A 296 11.84 -7.68 3.06
C LYS A 296 12.20 -7.75 1.57
N ARG A 297 13.13 -6.89 1.10
CA ARG A 297 13.62 -6.91 -0.29
C ARG A 297 14.53 -8.10 -0.58
N SER A 298 14.92 -8.89 0.42
CA SER A 298 15.53 -10.20 0.20
C SER A 298 14.51 -11.26 -0.24
N TYR A 299 13.21 -10.95 -0.18
CA TYR A 299 12.09 -11.87 -0.42
C TYR A 299 11.17 -11.35 -1.56
N LEU A 300 11.78 -10.95 -2.70
CA LEU A 300 11.02 -10.45 -3.86
C LEU A 300 10.30 -11.56 -4.62
N ASN A 301 10.90 -12.74 -4.68
CA ASN A 301 10.43 -13.86 -5.50
C ASN A 301 9.62 -14.90 -4.70
N GLY A 302 9.34 -14.63 -3.43
CA GLY A 302 8.66 -15.57 -2.55
C GLY A 302 8.59 -15.05 -1.11
N PRO A 303 7.86 -15.75 -0.24
CA PRO A 303 7.70 -15.34 1.15
C PRO A 303 8.97 -15.55 1.97
N PRO A 304 9.18 -14.80 3.07
CA PRO A 304 10.23 -15.12 4.03
C PRO A 304 10.02 -16.51 4.65
N PRO A 305 11.10 -17.19 5.08
CA PRO A 305 10.98 -18.46 5.78
C PRO A 305 10.23 -18.28 7.10
N ARG A 306 9.60 -19.36 7.56
CA ARG A 306 9.03 -19.42 8.91
C ARG A 306 10.14 -19.35 9.95
N ASN A 307 9.79 -18.88 11.15
CA ASN A 307 10.70 -18.87 12.30
C ASN A 307 12.00 -18.08 12.07
N LEU A 308 11.86 -16.82 11.64
CA LEU A 308 12.95 -15.85 11.57
C LEU A 308 13.59 -15.69 12.95
N SER A 309 14.92 -15.59 12.99
CA SER A 309 15.64 -15.28 14.22
C SER A 309 15.21 -13.91 14.75
N LEU A 310 15.18 -13.76 16.07
CA LEU A 310 14.90 -12.47 16.70
C LEU A 310 16.18 -11.62 16.74
N PRO A 311 16.08 -10.28 16.58
CA PRO A 311 17.19 -9.39 16.90
C PRO A 311 17.50 -9.43 18.39
N LEU A 312 18.77 -9.20 18.74
CA LEU A 312 19.23 -9.19 20.14
C LEU A 312 18.68 -8.01 20.93
N GLN A 313 18.46 -6.87 20.27
CA GLN A 313 18.05 -5.61 20.88
C GLN A 313 17.02 -4.90 19.98
N GLU A 314 16.37 -3.89 20.55
CA GLU A 314 15.30 -3.06 19.96
C GLU A 314 13.90 -3.67 19.98
N PHE A 315 13.09 -3.20 20.94
CA PHE A 315 11.72 -3.66 21.18
C PHE A 315 10.83 -3.69 19.92
N LEU A 316 10.86 -2.63 19.10
CA LEU A 316 10.02 -2.56 17.90
C LEU A 316 10.40 -3.61 16.85
N LYS A 317 11.71 -3.88 16.67
CA LYS A 317 12.19 -4.91 15.74
C LYS A 317 11.82 -6.30 16.27
N ILE A 318 11.99 -6.55 17.57
CA ILE A 318 11.59 -7.81 18.21
C ILE A 318 10.08 -8.04 18.03
N ARG A 319 9.26 -7.02 18.30
CA ARG A 319 7.79 -7.10 18.14
C ARG A 319 7.41 -7.40 16.69
N LEU A 320 7.98 -6.67 15.73
CA LEU A 320 7.74 -6.91 14.30
C LEU A 320 8.05 -8.36 13.90
N VAL A 321 9.22 -8.87 14.28
CA VAL A 321 9.63 -10.23 13.90
C VAL A 321 8.77 -11.29 14.57
N LYS A 322 8.41 -11.11 15.85
CA LYS A 322 7.44 -11.98 16.53
C LYS A 322 6.11 -12.01 15.78
N MET A 323 5.61 -10.85 15.34
CA MET A 323 4.37 -10.76 14.59
C MET A 323 4.45 -11.42 13.20
N VAL A 324 5.58 -11.28 12.50
CA VAL A 324 5.84 -11.98 11.23
C VAL A 324 5.90 -13.49 11.47
N ASN A 325 6.64 -13.95 12.48
CA ASN A 325 6.74 -15.37 12.82
C ASN A 325 5.39 -15.97 13.17
N GLU A 326 4.57 -15.28 13.95
CA GLU A 326 3.23 -15.73 14.29
C GLU A 326 2.34 -15.84 13.03
N ALA A 327 2.32 -14.82 12.18
CA ALA A 327 1.54 -14.85 10.96
C ALA A 327 2.00 -15.98 10.04
N THR A 328 3.31 -16.07 9.76
CA THR A 328 3.87 -17.12 8.89
C THR A 328 3.62 -18.51 9.46
N ALA A 329 3.61 -18.69 10.79
CA ALA A 329 3.29 -19.97 11.43
C ALA A 329 1.83 -20.41 11.19
N ASN A 330 0.89 -19.47 11.20
CA ASN A 330 -0.54 -19.77 11.18
C ASN A 330 -1.21 -19.65 9.80
N ILE A 331 -0.55 -19.02 8.81
CA ILE A 331 -1.08 -18.91 7.45
C ILE A 331 -0.89 -20.25 6.70
N PRO A 332 -1.97 -20.91 6.24
CA PRO A 332 -1.89 -22.15 5.47
C PRO A 332 -1.18 -21.95 4.13
N GLY A 333 -0.46 -22.95 3.62
CA GLY A 333 0.20 -22.82 2.30
C GLY A 333 1.20 -21.64 2.23
N TRP A 334 1.86 -21.30 3.34
CA TRP A 334 2.80 -20.17 3.36
C TRP A 334 3.96 -20.37 2.38
N ASN A 335 4.51 -21.59 2.30
CA ASN A 335 5.69 -21.88 1.49
C ASN A 335 5.38 -22.09 0.00
N THR A 336 4.10 -22.05 -0.40
CA THR A 336 3.62 -22.46 -1.73
C THR A 336 3.12 -21.28 -2.57
N LEU A 337 3.57 -20.04 -2.30
CA LEU A 337 3.26 -18.91 -3.17
C LEU A 337 3.91 -19.14 -4.54
N THR A 338 3.14 -19.67 -5.49
CA THR A 338 3.59 -19.91 -6.85
C THR A 338 3.47 -18.62 -7.65
N SER A 339 4.57 -18.15 -8.24
CA SER A 339 4.51 -17.21 -9.35
C SER A 339 3.77 -17.86 -10.52
N GLY A 340 2.49 -17.51 -10.75
CA GLY A 340 1.84 -17.60 -12.06
C GLY A 340 1.81 -18.95 -12.80
N GLU A 341 2.00 -20.11 -12.16
CA GLU A 341 1.89 -21.43 -12.81
C GLU A 341 0.63 -22.20 -12.41
N MET A 342 -0.53 -21.54 -12.50
CA MET A 342 -1.82 -22.23 -12.73
C MET A 342 -2.35 -21.92 -14.13
N LYS A 343 -1.54 -22.16 -15.16
CA LYS A 343 -2.10 -22.53 -16.46
C LYS A 343 -2.46 -24.02 -16.39
N ASN A 344 -3.76 -24.32 -16.40
CA ASN A 344 -4.34 -25.63 -16.69
C ASN A 344 -4.16 -26.75 -15.66
N ARG A 345 -4.82 -26.65 -14.50
CA ARG A 345 -5.32 -27.86 -13.81
C ARG A 345 -6.78 -27.72 -13.38
N LEU A 346 -7.63 -27.34 -14.33
CA LEU A 346 -9.04 -27.70 -14.29
C LEU A 346 -9.18 -29.19 -14.65
N LYS A 347 -8.82 -30.10 -13.74
CA LYS A 347 -9.35 -31.47 -13.80
C LYS A 347 -10.72 -31.42 -13.15
N ILE A 348 -11.72 -31.08 -13.96
CA ILE A 348 -13.13 -31.32 -13.67
C ILE A 348 -13.24 -32.83 -13.44
N PHE A 349 -13.28 -33.27 -12.19
CA PHE A 349 -13.94 -34.53 -11.86
C PHE A 349 -15.43 -34.21 -11.75
N LEU A 350 -16.13 -34.40 -12.86
CA LEU A 350 -17.59 -34.42 -12.89
C LEU A 350 -18.05 -35.61 -12.05
N THR A 351 -18.55 -35.33 -10.85
CA THR A 351 -19.37 -36.26 -10.09
C THR A 351 -20.71 -36.41 -10.82
N VAL A 352 -20.92 -37.53 -11.51
CA VAL A 352 -22.24 -37.88 -12.03
C VAL A 352 -22.96 -38.63 -10.91
N ALA A 353 -23.84 -37.92 -10.20
CA ALA A 353 -24.93 -38.53 -9.44
C ALA A 353 -26.12 -38.67 -10.40
N GLY A 354 -26.59 -39.90 -10.59
CA GLY A 354 -27.55 -40.27 -11.62
C GLY A 354 -29.01 -39.94 -11.29
N MET A 355 -29.86 -40.11 -12.30
CA MET A 355 -31.23 -40.63 -12.19
C MET A 355 -31.78 -40.95 -13.58
N ASP A 356 -32.66 -41.95 -13.59
CA ASP A 356 -33.05 -42.85 -14.67
C ASP A 356 -34.09 -42.34 -15.70
N GLU A 357 -34.13 -43.11 -16.80
CA GLU A 357 -35.27 -43.47 -17.68
C GLU A 357 -36.02 -42.42 -18.53
N CYS A 358 -35.93 -42.59 -19.86
CA CYS A 358 -37.10 -43.00 -20.67
C CYS A 358 -36.72 -43.42 -22.10
N SER A 359 -37.40 -44.50 -22.52
CA SER A 359 -37.36 -45.26 -23.77
C SER A 359 -37.85 -44.53 -25.03
N ASN A 360 -37.27 -44.82 -26.21
CA ASN A 360 -37.88 -45.67 -27.27
C ASN A 360 -37.26 -45.48 -28.68
N SER A 361 -37.29 -46.60 -29.42
CA SER A 361 -37.41 -46.80 -30.88
C SER A 361 -36.27 -46.36 -31.83
N GLU A 362 -35.54 -47.39 -32.28
CA GLU A 362 -35.41 -47.90 -33.66
C GLU A 362 -35.35 -46.97 -34.90
N VAL A 363 -34.66 -47.54 -35.92
CA VAL A 363 -34.57 -47.19 -37.36
C VAL A 363 -33.48 -46.14 -37.67
N GLY A 364 -32.48 -46.36 -38.52
CA GLY A 364 -32.11 -47.43 -39.45
C GLY A 364 -31.23 -46.81 -40.56
N ASN A 365 -30.29 -47.62 -41.09
CA ASN A 365 -29.61 -47.51 -42.39
C ASN A 365 -28.64 -46.34 -42.68
N GLY A 366 -27.43 -46.69 -43.13
CA GLY A 366 -26.68 -45.85 -44.08
C GLY A 366 -25.15 -45.85 -43.93
N ASP A 367 -24.51 -46.96 -44.28
CA ASP A 367 -23.11 -47.04 -44.75
C ASP A 367 -22.87 -46.17 -46.02
N PRO A 368 -21.65 -46.02 -46.56
CA PRO A 368 -20.47 -45.29 -46.05
C PRO A 368 -19.88 -44.37 -47.17
N LEU A 369 -18.66 -43.84 -46.97
CA LEU A 369 -17.57 -43.63 -47.97
C LEU A 369 -16.82 -42.30 -47.75
N GLY A 370 -15.49 -42.43 -47.60
CA GLY A 370 -14.50 -41.33 -47.53
C GLY A 370 -14.20 -40.70 -48.89
N PRO A 371 -12.96 -40.27 -49.20
CA PRO A 371 -11.67 -40.62 -48.57
C PRO A 371 -11.15 -39.63 -47.53
#